data_AF-A0A8X6NZQ8-F1
#
_entry.id   AF-A0A8X6NZQ8-F1
#
_cell.length_a   1.000
_cell.length_b   1.000
_cell.length_c   1.000
_cell.angle_alpha   90.00
_cell.angle_beta   90.00
_cell.angle_gamma   90.00
#
_symmetry.space_group_name_H-M   'P 1'
#
loop_
_entity.id
_entity.type
_entity.pdbx_description
1 polymer ?
#
loop_
_entity_poly.entity_id
_entity_poly.type
_entity_poly.pdbx_seq_one_letter_code
_entity_poly.pdbx_strand_id
1 'polypeptide(L)'
;MLLTGVLDIVDPLEGLGTKSGSLFWNLVRDLIATPSEEMKKCQKPKPILLPTGEMKFPYAWQPFIVPTQILRIGQLAVVAVPGEFTTMSGRRTRNAVKR
;
A
#
# COMPACT_ATOMS: atom_id res chain seq x y z
N MET A 1 -5.38 2.03 -6.53
CA MET A 1 -3.94 1.93 -6.82
C MET A 1 -3.26 2.61 -5.66
N LEU A 2 -2.82 1.81 -4.69
CA LEU A 2 -2.02 2.13 -3.48
C LEU A 2 -2.36 1.05 -2.43
N LEU A 3 -1.92 -0.19 -2.66
CA LEU A 3 -1.87 -1.21 -1.60
C LEU A 3 -0.75 -2.21 -1.90
N THR A 4 0.49 -1.76 -1.82
CA THR A 4 1.61 -2.57 -1.40
C THR A 4 2.50 -1.65 -0.58
N GLY A 5 2.73 -1.93 0.71
CA GLY A 5 3.76 -1.21 1.46
C GLY A 5 3.55 -0.88 2.93
N VAL A 6 2.48 -1.31 3.60
CA VAL A 6 2.39 -1.21 5.06
C VAL A 6 2.07 -2.62 5.56
N LEU A 7 2.89 -3.15 6.47
CA LEU A 7 2.44 -4.27 7.29
C LEU A 7 1.32 -3.69 8.15
N ASP A 8 0.11 -4.21 8.00
CA ASP A 8 -1.08 -3.77 8.75
C ASP A 8 -1.27 -4.66 10.00
N ILE A 9 -1.90 -4.12 11.05
CA ILE A 9 -2.35 -4.95 12.20
C ILE A 9 -3.49 -5.83 11.70
N VAL A 10 -3.31 -7.14 11.69
CA VAL A 10 -4.42 -8.09 11.61
C VAL A 10 -4.83 -8.39 13.05
N ASP A 11 -5.88 -7.73 13.54
CA ASP A 11 -6.51 -8.13 14.80
C ASP A 11 -7.46 -9.31 14.51
N PRO A 12 -7.34 -10.47 15.20
CA PRO A 12 -8.17 -11.65 14.94
C PRO A 12 -9.67 -11.48 15.26
N LEU A 13 -10.08 -10.34 15.83
CA LEU A 13 -11.41 -10.11 16.40
C LEU A 13 -12.32 -9.15 15.58
N GLU A 14 -11.84 -8.60 14.46
CA GLU A 14 -12.69 -7.80 13.55
C GLU A 14 -12.65 -8.35 12.12
N GLY A 15 -13.81 -8.70 11.58
CA GLY A 15 -13.95 -9.14 10.19
C GLY A 15 -13.44 -8.10 9.20
N LEU A 16 -12.34 -8.42 8.51
CA LEU A 16 -11.76 -7.73 7.35
C LEU A 16 -11.32 -6.27 7.59
N GLY A 17 -10.58 -6.02 8.67
CA GLY A 17 -9.59 -4.94 8.72
C GLY A 17 -9.79 -3.91 9.83
N THR A 18 -8.78 -3.76 10.66
CA THR A 18 -8.72 -2.84 11.80
C THR A 18 -8.66 -1.40 11.30
N LYS A 19 -9.54 -0.54 11.81
CA LYS A 19 -9.60 0.90 11.47
C LYS A 19 -9.09 1.81 12.59
N SER A 20 -8.79 1.23 13.74
CA SER A 20 -8.19 1.89 14.90
C SER A 20 -6.90 1.15 15.27
N GLY A 21 -5.89 1.89 15.73
CA GLY A 21 -4.67 1.29 16.26
C GLY A 21 -4.85 0.95 17.73
N SER A 22 -4.35 -0.20 18.18
CA SER A 22 -4.30 -0.53 19.61
C SER A 22 -3.15 0.21 20.32
N LEU A 23 -3.30 0.47 21.62
CA LEU A 23 -2.28 1.18 22.42
C LEU A 23 -0.93 0.44 22.40
N PHE A 24 -0.98 -0.89 22.47
CA PHE A 24 0.19 -1.76 22.42
C PHE A 24 0.93 -1.64 21.09
N TRP A 25 0.23 -1.77 19.96
CA TRP A 25 0.87 -1.75 18.64
C TRP A 25 1.40 -0.36 18.26
N ASN A 26 0.75 0.71 18.72
CA ASN A 26 1.27 2.06 18.56
C ASN A 26 2.59 2.25 19.32
N LEU A 27 2.70 1.75 20.55
CA LEU A 27 3.93 1.85 21.35
C LEU A 27 5.08 1.06 20.72
N VAL A 28 4.81 -0.17 20.25
CA VAL A 28 5.81 -0.99 19.55
C VAL A 28 6.28 -0.33 18.25
N ARG A 29 5.35 0.25 17.47
CA ARG A 29 5.71 1.00 16.25
C ARG A 29 6.59 2.20 16.57
N ASP A 30 6.20 3.01 17.54
CA ASP A 30 6.88 4.27 17.86
C ASP A 30 8.28 4.03 18.48
N LEU A 31 8.56 2.84 19.02
CA LEU A 31 9.91 2.42 19.41
C LEU A 31 10.83 2.20 18.19
N ILE A 32 10.28 1.71 17.07
CA ILE A 32 11.03 1.39 15.85
C ILE A 32 11.17 2.62 14.96
N ALA A 33 10.03 3.23 14.61
CA ALA A 33 9.95 4.42 13.77
C ALA A 33 8.61 5.11 13.98
N THR A 34 8.64 6.36 14.45
CA THR A 34 7.45 7.16 14.66
C THR A 34 6.98 7.78 13.33
N PRO A 35 5.77 7.48 12.84
CA PRO A 35 5.25 8.05 11.60
C PRO A 35 4.97 9.55 11.73
N SER A 36 5.28 10.31 10.69
CA SER A 36 4.94 11.74 10.61
C SER A 36 3.43 12.00 10.65
N GLU A 37 3.03 13.19 11.13
CA GLU A 37 1.62 13.60 11.14
C GLU A 37 1.03 13.74 9.74
N GLU A 38 1.86 14.05 8.73
CA GLU A 38 1.45 14.08 7.33
C GLU A 38 1.10 12.66 6.83
N MET A 39 1.97 11.68 7.09
CA MET A 39 1.72 10.28 6.72
C MET A 39 0.44 9.74 7.38
N LYS A 40 0.22 10.03 8.67
CA LYS A 40 -1.01 9.64 9.38
C LYS A 40 -2.25 10.25 8.76
N LYS A 41 -2.18 11.48 8.24
CA LYS A 41 -3.31 12.14 7.55
C LYS A 41 -3.55 11.52 6.17
N CYS A 42 -2.51 11.27 5.39
CA CYS A 42 -2.62 10.72 4.04
C CYS A 42 -3.16 9.28 3.99
N GLN A 43 -2.84 8.46 5.00
CA GLN A 43 -3.21 7.04 5.02
C GLN A 43 -4.59 6.76 5.63
N LYS A 44 -5.34 7.77 6.09
CA LYS A 44 -6.68 7.54 6.66
C LYS A 44 -7.59 6.83 5.66
N PRO A 45 -8.34 5.78 6.08
CA PRO A 45 -8.60 5.32 7.45
C PRO A 45 -7.65 4.22 7.97
N LYS A 46 -6.53 3.93 7.30
CA LYS A 46 -5.63 2.80 7.63
C LYS A 46 -4.76 3.10 8.86
N PRO A 47 -4.78 2.27 9.91
CA PRO A 47 -3.84 2.38 11.01
C PRO A 47 -2.45 1.91 10.55
N ILE A 48 -1.44 2.78 10.68
CA ILE A 48 -0.06 2.48 10.26
C ILE A 48 0.59 1.62 11.33
N LEU A 49 1.06 0.42 10.98
CA LEU A 49 1.86 -0.42 11.88
C LEU A 49 3.36 -0.32 11.61
N LEU A 50 3.80 -0.21 10.35
CA LEU A 50 5.20 0.10 10.00
C LEU A 50 5.26 1.23 8.95
N PRO A 51 5.93 2.36 9.24
CA PRO A 51 6.07 3.47 8.28
C PRO A 51 7.24 3.23 7.31
N THR A 52 7.17 2.17 6.51
CA THR A 52 8.24 1.73 5.58
C THR A 52 8.70 2.81 4.57
N GLY A 53 7.82 3.76 4.24
CA GLY A 53 8.16 4.89 3.36
C GLY A 53 9.04 5.96 4.01
N GLU A 54 9.06 6.05 5.34
CA GLU A 54 9.96 6.96 6.09
C GLU A 54 11.20 6.21 6.62
N MET A 55 11.16 4.88 6.64
CA MET A 55 12.27 4.04 7.07
C MET A 55 13.32 3.88 5.96
N LYS A 56 14.48 4.52 6.16
CA LYS A 56 15.61 4.53 5.21
C LYS A 56 16.85 3.76 5.66
N PHE A 57 16.87 3.27 6.89
CA PHE A 57 18.03 2.55 7.45
C PHE A 57 17.75 1.05 7.52
N PRO A 58 18.64 0.17 7.01
CA PRO A 58 19.92 0.46 6.33
C PRO A 58 19.78 0.87 4.85
N TYR A 59 18.62 0.64 4.24
CA TYR A 59 18.22 1.09 2.91
C TYR A 59 16.73 1.46 2.94
N ALA A 60 16.17 2.03 1.87
CA ALA A 60 14.74 2.30 1.80
C ALA A 60 13.94 0.99 1.87
N TRP A 61 13.07 0.84 2.88
CA TRP A 61 12.32 -0.39 3.10
C TRP A 61 11.25 -0.62 2.02
N GLN A 62 10.88 0.44 1.32
CA GLN A 62 9.88 0.45 0.26
C GLN A 62 10.45 1.13 -0.99
N PRO A 63 10.22 0.59 -2.20
CA PRO A 63 10.66 1.23 -3.43
C PRO A 63 9.85 2.50 -3.72
N PHE A 64 10.54 3.61 -3.99
CA PHE A 64 9.91 4.87 -4.43
C PHE A 64 9.69 4.92 -5.94
N ILE A 65 10.47 4.15 -6.70
CA ILE A 65 10.42 4.08 -8.16
C ILE A 65 9.89 2.71 -8.54
N VAL A 66 8.77 2.68 -9.27
CA VAL A 66 8.12 1.44 -9.71
C VAL A 66 7.96 1.42 -11.23
N PRO A 67 8.30 0.31 -11.91
CA PRO A 67 8.19 0.22 -13.36
C PRO A 67 6.73 0.02 -13.77
N THR A 68 6.22 0.89 -14.64
CA THR A 68 4.91 0.72 -15.29
C THR A 68 5.13 0.67 -16.80
N GLN A 69 4.53 -0.31 -17.47
CA GLN A 69 4.73 -0.50 -18.91
C GLN A 69 3.44 -0.96 -19.58
N ILE A 70 3.20 -0.47 -20.80
CA ILE A 70 2.10 -0.91 -21.65
C ILE A 70 2.68 -1.40 -22.96
N LEU A 71 2.34 -2.63 -23.35
CA LEU A 71 2.69 -3.22 -24.63
C LEU A 71 1.43 -3.37 -25.47
N ARG A 72 1.47 -2.96 -26.74
CA ARG A 72 0.37 -3.15 -27.68
C ARG A 72 0.80 -4.05 -28.83
N ILE A 73 0.01 -5.09 -29.08
CA ILE A 73 0.21 -6.05 -30.17
C ILE A 73 -1.08 -6.04 -30.99
N GLY A 74 -1.11 -5.25 -32.07
CA GLY A 74 -2.30 -5.04 -32.90
C GLY A 74 -3.47 -4.44 -32.09
N GLN A 75 -4.52 -5.25 -31.88
CA GLN A 75 -5.70 -4.93 -31.09
C GLN A 75 -5.60 -5.35 -29.60
N LEU A 76 -4.54 -6.08 -29.21
CA LEU A 76 -4.30 -6.50 -27.83
C LEU A 76 -3.44 -5.47 -27.10
N ALA A 77 -3.83 -5.09 -25.89
CA ALA A 77 -3.02 -4.28 -24.98
C ALA A 77 -2.72 -5.06 -23.70
N VAL A 78 -1.44 -5.14 -23.33
CA VAL A 78 -0.93 -5.77 -22.11
C VAL A 78 -0.39 -4.66 -21.21
N VAL A 79 -0.96 -4.53 -20.02
CA VAL A 79 -0.56 -3.52 -19.02
C VAL A 79 0.19 -4.23 -17.90
N ALA A 80 1.50 -4.01 -17.84
CA ALA A 80 2.35 -4.52 -16.77
C ALA A 80 2.26 -3.57 -15.58
N VAL A 81 1.70 -4.06 -14.47
CA VAL A 81 1.48 -3.27 -13.27
C VAL A 81 2.36 -3.79 -12.14
N PRO A 82 3.13 -2.91 -11.45
CA PRO A 82 4.06 -3.31 -10.40
C PRO A 82 3.33 -3.46 -9.07
N GLY A 83 2.51 -4.52 -8.94
CA GLY A 83 1.84 -4.83 -7.68
C GLY A 83 0.70 -5.84 -7.84
N GLU A 84 0.15 -6.24 -6.70
CA GLU A 84 -0.94 -7.21 -6.65
C GLU A 84 -2.29 -6.49 -6.73
N PHE A 85 -2.94 -6.61 -7.87
CA PHE A 85 -4.22 -5.96 -8.10
C PHE A 85 -5.35 -6.85 -7.63
N THR A 86 -6.22 -6.32 -6.76
CA THR A 86 -7.49 -6.97 -6.47
C THR A 86 -8.33 -7.06 -7.75
N THR A 87 -9.19 -8.08 -7.83
CA THR A 87 -10.04 -8.35 -9.01
C THR A 87 -10.77 -7.10 -9.52
N MET A 88 -11.35 -6.32 -8.59
CA MET A 88 -12.08 -5.10 -8.96
C MET A 88 -11.17 -3.95 -9.39
N SER A 89 -9.97 -3.81 -8.81
CA SER A 89 -8.99 -2.82 -9.26
C SER A 89 -8.49 -3.14 -10.67
N GLY A 90 -8.20 -4.40 -10.97
CA GLY A 90 -7.80 -4.84 -12.30
C GLY A 90 -8.88 -4.59 -13.36
N ARG A 91 -10.16 -4.89 -13.04
CA ARG A 91 -11.29 -4.61 -13.94
C ARG A 91 -11.44 -3.11 -14.24
N ARG A 92 -11.28 -2.25 -13.23
CA ARG A 92 -11.33 -0.78 -13.40
C ARG A 92 -10.21 -0.28 -14.32
N THR A 93 -8.98 -0.73 -14.09
CA THR A 93 -7.84 -0.37 -14.96
C THR A 93 -8.06 -0.84 -16.40
N ARG A 94 -8.51 -2.09 -16.60
CA ARG A 94 -8.81 -2.62 -17.93
C ARG A 94 -9.87 -1.79 -18.66
N ASN A 95 -10.92 -1.35 -17.96
CA ASN A 95 -11.98 -0.54 -18.57
C ASN A 95 -11.51 0.89 -18.90
N ALA A 96 -10.59 1.46 -18.11
CA ALA A 96 -10.02 2.77 -18.37
C ALA A 96 -9.09 2.77 -19.59
N VAL A 97 -8.27 1.72 -19.77
CA VAL A 97 -7.32 1.59 -20.89
C VAL A 97 -8.00 1.23 -22.21
N LYS A 98 -9.19 0.63 -22.15
CA LYS A 98 -10.00 0.31 -23.35
C LYS A 98 -10.65 1.52 -24.02
N ARG A 99 -10.74 2.65 -23.32
CA ARG A 99 -11.24 3.91 -23.88
C ARG A 99 -10.17 4.51 -24.80
#